data_AF-A0A946M8A6-F1
#
_entry.id   AF-A0A946M8A6-F1
#
_cell.length_a   1.000
_cell.length_b   1.000
_cell.length_c   1.000
_cell.angle_alpha   90.00
_cell.angle_beta   90.00
_cell.angle_gamma   90.00
#
_symmetry.space_group_name_H-M   'P 1'
#
loop_
_entity.id
_entity.type
_entity.pdbx_description
1 polymer ?
#
loop_
_entity_poly.entity_id
_entity_poly.type
_entity_poly.pdbx_seq_one_letter_code
_entity_poly.pdbx_strand_id
1 'polypeptide(L)'
;MSLRENFLIISPSWIGDLIISQSVLKYLKKEYINCSIDIIVRPDLIEIAKMMPEVNKIYSLDIDHNSLGLAKRYRLAKTIKKNLYTSSIILPNSFKSAIIPWLANIPIR
;
A
#
# COMPACT_ATOMS: atom_id res chain seq x y z
N MET A 1 21.23 -7.74 -13.73
CA MET A 1 19.92 -7.23 -14.19
C MET A 1 19.16 -6.85 -12.93
N SER A 2 19.12 -5.56 -12.57
CA SER A 2 18.36 -5.16 -11.37
C SER A 2 16.89 -5.48 -11.62
N LEU A 3 16.31 -6.37 -10.81
CA LEU A 3 14.89 -6.69 -10.91
C LEU A 3 14.11 -5.42 -10.58
N ARG A 4 13.12 -5.08 -11.40
CA ARG A 4 12.28 -3.91 -11.17
C ARG A 4 11.47 -4.13 -9.89
N GLU A 5 11.80 -3.39 -8.83
CA GLU A 5 11.05 -3.45 -7.58
C GLU A 5 9.64 -2.86 -7.77
N ASN A 6 8.63 -3.58 -7.27
CA ASN A 6 7.25 -3.15 -7.29
C ASN A 6 6.69 -3.25 -5.88
N PHE A 7 6.50 -2.10 -5.24
CA PHE A 7 6.10 -1.99 -3.84
C PHE A 7 4.58 -1.82 -3.71
N LEU A 8 4.01 -2.51 -2.73
CA LEU A 8 2.68 -2.21 -2.19
C LEU A 8 2.80 -1.59 -0.80
N ILE A 9 2.33 -0.36 -0.63
CA ILE A 9 2.33 0.34 0.65
C ILE A 9 0.95 0.25 1.28
N ILE A 10 0.87 -0.24 2.52
CA ILE A 10 -0.36 -0.14 3.32
C ILE A 10 -0.26 1.14 4.14
N SER A 11 -1.09 2.13 3.83
CA SER A 11 -1.00 3.43 4.49
C SER A 11 -1.58 3.41 5.91
N PRO A 12 -1.12 4.31 6.78
CA PRO A 12 -1.84 4.70 7.98
C PRO A 12 -3.25 5.23 7.67
N SER A 13 -4.10 5.25 8.69
CA SER A 13 -5.51 5.66 8.59
C SER A 13 -5.76 7.12 8.99
N TRP A 14 -4.70 7.87 9.33
CA TRP A 14 -4.73 9.27 9.73
C TRP A 14 -3.97 10.14 8.74
N ILE A 15 -4.45 11.36 8.54
CA ILE A 15 -3.87 12.33 7.60
C ILE A 15 -2.40 12.65 7.89
N GLY A 16 -2.07 12.95 9.15
CA GLY A 16 -0.70 13.30 9.55
C GLY A 16 0.29 12.17 9.29
N ASP A 17 -0.09 10.95 9.68
CA ASP A 17 0.74 9.76 9.47
C ASP A 17 0.92 9.45 7.98
N LEU A 18 -0.11 9.64 7.15
CA LEU A 18 0.01 9.49 5.70
C LEU A 18 1.02 10.50 5.13
N ILE A 19 0.95 11.77 5.53
CA ILE A 19 1.91 12.80 5.09
C ILE A 19 3.33 12.43 5.52
N ILE A 20 3.53 12.01 6.77
CA ILE A 20 4.82 11.57 7.29
C ILE A 20 5.33 10.36 6.48
N SER A 21 4.46 9.42 6.14
CA SER A 21 4.83 8.22 5.36
C SER A 21 5.33 8.52 3.96
N GLN A 22 5.07 9.70 3.39
CA GLN A 22 5.64 10.09 2.10
C GLN A 22 7.18 10.10 2.13
N SER A 23 7.80 10.34 3.29
CA SER A 23 9.25 10.24 3.45
C SER A 23 9.80 8.85 3.06
N VAL A 24 9.06 7.78 3.40
CA VAL A 24 9.40 6.40 3.01
C VAL A 24 9.31 6.25 1.49
N LEU A 25 8.27 6.81 0.85
CA LEU A 25 8.10 6.71 -0.61
C LEU A 25 9.24 7.40 -1.35
N LYS A 26 9.64 8.59 -0.88
CA LYS A 26 10.78 9.35 -1.41
C LYS A 26 12.08 8.56 -1.27
N TYR A 27 12.28 7.94 -0.11
CA TYR A 27 13.45 7.09 0.13
C TYR A 27 13.48 5.90 -0.85
N LEU A 28 12.36 5.19 -1.03
CA LEU A 28 12.29 4.07 -1.97
C LEU A 28 12.58 4.48 -3.42
N LYS A 29 12.05 5.63 -3.86
CA LYS A 29 12.33 6.17 -5.20
C LYS A 29 13.80 6.56 -5.39
N LYS A 30 14.47 6.98 -4.30
CA LYS A 30 15.90 7.32 -4.31
C LYS A 30 16.78 6.07 -4.34
N GLU A 31 16.44 5.05 -3.56
CA GLU A 31 17.25 3.84 -3.39
C GLU A 31 17.10 2.85 -4.55
N TYR A 32 15.87 2.65 -5.03
CA TYR A 32 15.56 1.64 -6.04
C TYR A 32 15.31 2.26 -7.40
N ILE A 33 16.31 2.17 -8.29
CA ILE A 33 16.19 2.66 -9.67
C ILE A 33 15.03 1.94 -10.40
N ASN A 34 14.13 2.71 -11.02
CA ASN A 34 12.95 2.23 -11.75
C ASN A 34 11.87 1.50 -10.93
N CYS A 35 11.83 1.66 -9.61
CA CYS A 35 10.76 1.05 -8.81
C CYS A 35 9.38 1.64 -9.09
N SER A 36 8.34 0.82 -8.94
CA SER A 36 6.94 1.25 -8.92
C SER A 36 6.39 1.18 -7.50
N ILE A 37 5.54 2.12 -7.12
CA ILE A 37 4.96 2.17 -5.77
C ILE A 37 3.46 2.35 -5.91
N ASP A 38 2.70 1.36 -5.46
CA ASP A 38 1.26 1.48 -5.31
C ASP A 38 0.91 1.57 -3.82
N ILE A 39 -0.17 2.28 -3.48
CA ILE A 39 -0.57 2.52 -2.10
C ILE A 39 -2.04 2.15 -1.88
N ILE A 40 -2.33 1.52 -0.74
CA ILE A 40 -3.70 1.33 -0.24
C ILE A 40 -3.97 2.39 0.82
N VAL A 41 -5.02 3.17 0.61
CA VAL A 41 -5.46 4.24 1.52
C VAL A 41 -6.95 4.12 1.85
N ARG A 42 -7.37 4.79 2.92
CA ARG A 42 -8.79 4.99 3.18
C ARG A 42 -9.41 5.96 2.16
N PRO A 43 -10.72 5.88 1.86
CA PRO A 43 -11.38 6.74 0.87
C PRO A 43 -11.17 8.25 1.08
N ASP A 44 -11.22 8.70 2.32
CA ASP A 44 -11.05 10.10 2.73
C ASP A 44 -9.63 10.64 2.52
N LEU A 45 -8.65 9.76 2.29
CA LEU A 45 -7.25 10.13 2.10
C LEU A 45 -6.79 10.07 0.64
N ILE A 46 -7.68 9.71 -0.30
CA ILE A 46 -7.33 9.54 -1.72
C ILE A 46 -6.76 10.82 -2.34
N GLU A 47 -7.38 11.98 -2.09
CA GLU A 47 -6.94 13.23 -2.70
C GLU A 47 -5.54 13.63 -2.23
N ILE A 48 -5.19 13.30 -0.98
CA ILE A 48 -3.85 13.55 -0.44
C ILE A 48 -2.84 12.60 -1.08
N ALA A 49 -3.19 11.31 -1.23
CA ALA A 49 -2.33 10.35 -1.89
C ALA A 49 -2.08 10.69 -3.37
N LYS A 50 -3.05 11.29 -4.06
CA LYS A 50 -2.89 11.77 -5.45
C LYS A 50 -1.87 12.89 -5.58
N MET A 51 -1.62 13.65 -4.50
CA MET A 51 -0.61 14.70 -4.47
C MET A 51 0.81 14.17 -4.26
N MET A 52 0.98 12.86 -4.05
CA MET A 52 2.29 12.23 -3.87
C MET A 52 2.83 11.72 -5.22
N PRO A 53 3.79 12.41 -5.86
CA PRO A 53 4.30 12.04 -7.18
C PRO A 53 5.04 10.70 -7.19
N GLU A 54 5.44 10.20 -6.01
CA GLU A 54 6.09 8.90 -5.86
C GLU A 54 5.12 7.72 -6.11
N VAL A 55 3.80 7.97 -5.96
CA VAL A 55 2.74 6.97 -6.07
C VAL A 55 2.32 6.78 -7.52
N ASN A 56 2.35 5.54 -7.99
CA ASN A 56 1.90 5.13 -9.32
C ASN A 56 0.40 4.82 -9.34
N LYS A 57 -0.11 4.04 -8.38
CA LYS A 57 -1.54 3.72 -8.30
C LYS A 57 -2.05 3.73 -6.87
N ILE A 58 -3.27 4.23 -6.71
CA ILE A 58 -3.96 4.34 -5.43
C ILE A 58 -5.12 3.34 -5.42
N TYR A 59 -5.16 2.53 -4.37
CA TYR A 59 -6.27 1.64 -4.07
C TYR A 59 -7.02 2.18 -2.86
N SER A 60 -8.33 2.28 -2.99
CA SER A 60 -9.19 2.60 -1.86
C SER A 60 -9.57 1.33 -1.09
N LEU A 61 -9.46 1.38 0.22
CA LEU A 61 -9.99 0.36 1.12
C LEU A 61 -10.92 1.00 2.14
N ASP A 62 -12.20 0.94 1.82
CA ASP A 62 -13.28 1.39 2.70
C ASP A 62 -13.65 0.31 3.70
N ILE A 63 -13.13 0.40 4.93
CA ILE A 63 -13.46 -0.52 6.02
C ILE A 63 -13.80 0.29 7.26
N ASP A 64 -15.01 0.09 7.77
CA ASP A 64 -15.41 0.64 9.07
C ASP A 64 -14.50 0.10 10.17
N HIS A 65 -14.09 0.97 11.09
CA HIS A 65 -13.16 0.66 12.18
C HIS A 65 -13.55 -0.58 13.01
N ASN A 66 -14.85 -0.87 13.12
CA ASN A 66 -15.38 -2.01 13.88
C ASN A 66 -15.59 -3.29 13.07
N SER A 67 -15.41 -3.25 11.75
CA SER A 67 -15.57 -4.44 10.91
C SER A 67 -14.22 -5.05 10.55
N LEU A 68 -14.15 -6.38 10.48
CA LEU A 68 -12.98 -7.06 9.91
C LEU A 68 -12.85 -6.81 8.40
N GLY A 69 -13.97 -6.51 7.72
CA GLY A 69 -14.01 -6.21 6.30
C GLY A 69 -13.43 -7.32 5.41
N LEU A 70 -13.44 -8.58 5.88
CA LEU A 70 -12.72 -9.71 5.25
C LEU A 70 -13.06 -9.87 3.76
N ALA A 71 -14.34 -9.76 3.40
CA ALA A 71 -14.76 -9.84 2.01
C ALA A 71 -14.18 -8.71 1.13
N LYS A 72 -14.16 -7.46 1.65
CA LYS A 72 -13.55 -6.31 0.95
C LYS A 72 -12.04 -6.49 0.82
N ARG A 73 -11.35 -6.92 1.89
CA ARG A 73 -9.90 -7.23 1.88
C ARG A 73 -9.57 -8.33 0.89
N TYR A 74 -10.33 -9.41 0.88
CA TYR A 74 -10.14 -10.54 -0.02
C TYR A 74 -10.35 -10.14 -1.49
N ARG A 75 -11.43 -9.41 -1.78
CA ARG A 75 -11.70 -8.87 -3.13
C ARG A 75 -10.56 -7.97 -3.60
N LEU A 76 -10.09 -7.06 -2.75
CA LEU A 76 -8.97 -6.18 -3.09
C LEU A 76 -7.69 -6.99 -3.30
N ALA A 77 -7.35 -7.90 -2.38
CA ALA A 77 -6.18 -8.77 -2.47
C ALA A 77 -6.16 -9.56 -3.79
N LYS A 78 -7.30 -10.13 -4.20
CA LYS A 78 -7.43 -10.86 -5.48
C LYS A 78 -7.18 -9.96 -6.69
N THR A 79 -7.62 -8.70 -6.64
CA THR A 79 -7.38 -7.73 -7.72
C THR A 79 -5.91 -7.36 -7.80
N ILE A 80 -5.28 -7.03 -6.67
CA ILE A 80 -3.90 -6.53 -6.63
C ILE A 80 -2.87 -7.65 -6.84
N LYS A 81 -3.22 -8.91 -6.54
CA LYS A 81 -2.35 -10.08 -6.77
C LYS A 81 -1.86 -10.17 -8.22
N LYS A 82 -2.66 -9.70 -9.18
CA LYS A 82 -2.31 -9.66 -10.60
C LYS A 82 -1.12 -8.74 -10.92
N ASN A 83 -0.79 -7.80 -10.04
CA ASN A 83 0.28 -6.83 -10.25
C ASN A 83 1.66 -7.35 -9.82
N LEU A 84 1.72 -8.56 -9.24
CA LEU A 84 2.98 -9.26 -8.91
C LEU A 84 3.97 -8.37 -8.13
N TYR A 85 3.51 -7.77 -7.02
CA TYR A 85 4.40 -6.99 -6.15
C TYR A 85 5.53 -7.86 -5.60
N THR A 86 6.74 -7.33 -5.60
CA THR A 86 7.93 -7.96 -5.03
C THR A 86 7.97 -7.78 -3.52
N SER A 87 7.55 -6.60 -3.06
CA SER A 87 7.66 -6.19 -1.67
C SER A 87 6.41 -5.44 -1.22
N SER A 88 6.05 -5.55 0.06
CA SER A 88 5.09 -4.66 0.70
C SER A 88 5.70 -3.99 1.93
N ILE A 89 5.24 -2.78 2.24
CA ILE A 89 5.57 -2.10 3.49
C ILE A 89 4.27 -1.82 4.22
N ILE A 90 4.15 -2.38 5.43
CA ILE A 90 2.95 -2.27 6.26
C ILE A 90 3.23 -1.24 7.36
N LEU A 91 2.70 -0.03 7.18
CA LEU A 91 2.93 1.08 8.11
C LEU A 91 2.05 1.02 9.38
N PRO A 92 0.78 0.54 9.34
CA PRO A 92 -0.02 0.42 10.54
C PRO A 92 0.38 -0.79 11.39
N ASN A 93 0.48 -0.60 12.71
CA ASN A 93 0.80 -1.64 13.70
C ASN A 93 -0.35 -2.64 14.00
N SER A 94 -1.41 -2.65 13.18
CA SER A 94 -2.55 -3.55 13.39
C SER A 94 -2.35 -4.89 12.67
N PHE A 95 -2.69 -6.04 13.26
CA PHE A 95 -2.65 -7.32 12.54
C PHE A 95 -3.48 -7.31 11.23
N LYS A 96 -4.60 -6.58 11.22
CA LYS A 96 -5.52 -6.51 10.06
C LYS A 96 -4.88 -5.87 8.82
N SER A 97 -3.86 -5.01 8.96
CA SER A 97 -3.19 -4.34 7.82
C SER A 97 -2.37 -5.33 6.99
N ALA A 98 -1.82 -6.37 7.61
CA ALA A 98 -1.02 -7.40 6.96
C ALA A 98 -1.85 -8.42 6.13
N ILE A 99 -3.16 -8.49 6.33
CA ILE A 99 -4.04 -9.48 5.67
C ILE A 99 -4.00 -9.35 4.15
N ILE A 100 -4.02 -8.11 3.62
CA ILE A 100 -4.06 -7.91 2.17
C ILE A 100 -2.73 -8.34 1.52
N PRO A 101 -1.55 -7.87 1.98
CA PRO A 101 -0.27 -8.37 1.49
C PRO A 101 -0.12 -9.89 1.57
N TRP A 102 -0.58 -10.50 2.66
CA TRP A 102 -0.54 -11.95 2.83
C TRP A 102 -1.42 -12.67 1.81
N LEU A 103 -2.69 -12.27 1.65
CA LEU A 103 -3.61 -12.86 0.67
C LEU A 103 -3.16 -12.63 -0.79
N ALA A 104 -2.43 -11.55 -1.05
CA ALA A 104 -1.85 -11.25 -2.35
C ALA A 104 -0.58 -12.06 -2.66
N ASN A 105 -0.08 -12.90 -1.72
CA ASN A 105 1.15 -13.69 -1.85
C ASN A 105 2.40 -12.84 -2.15
N ILE A 106 2.51 -11.64 -1.58
CA ILE A 106 3.69 -10.79 -1.75
C ILE A 106 4.85 -11.40 -0.95
N PRO A 107 6.02 -11.72 -1.55
CA PRO A 107 7.03 -12.54 -0.89
C PRO A 107 7.73 -11.82 0.28
N ILE A 108 8.03 -10.52 0.14
CA ILE A 108 8.66 -9.69 1.17
C ILE A 108 7.59 -8.74 1.75
N ARG A 109 7.42 -8.70 3.08
CA ARG A 109 6.34 -7.92 3.73
C ARG A 109 6.77 -7.27 5.03
#